data_AF-A0A838UNR8-F1
#
_entry.id   AF-A0A838UNR8-F1
#
_cell.length_a   1.000
_cell.length_b   1.000
_cell.length_c   1.000
_cell.angle_alpha   90.00
_cell.angle_beta   90.00
_cell.angle_gamma   90.00
#
_symmetry.space_group_name_H-M   'P 1'
#
loop_
_entity.id
_entity.type
_entity.pdbx_description
1 polymer ?
#
loop_
_entity_poly.entity_id
_entity_poly.type
_entity_poly.pdbx_seq_one_letter_code
_entity_poly.pdbx_strand_id
1 'polypeptide(L)'
;MSEPSAPPPGAPTKELLQRARELADQLGERRGGPRWQIVQVVRVLGVERAQELVATALARAAQGGELTRDGQRPRTTGGIFFQLVRQLAPEHPH
;
A
#
# COMPACT_ATOMS: atom_id res chain seq x y z
N MET A 1 -3.88 -30.70 -22.34
CA MET A 1 -3.58 -30.39 -20.93
C MET A 1 -2.61 -29.24 -20.94
N SER A 2 -3.05 -28.01 -20.66
CA SER A 2 -2.17 -26.84 -20.70
C SER A 2 -1.45 -26.74 -19.36
N GLU A 3 -0.13 -26.89 -19.36
CA GLU A 3 0.72 -26.61 -18.21
C GLU A 3 0.49 -25.15 -17.74
N PRO A 4 0.34 -24.91 -16.42
CA PRO A 4 0.34 -23.56 -15.91
C PRO A 4 1.76 -23.00 -16.03
N SER A 5 1.95 -22.10 -17.00
CA SER A 5 3.16 -21.31 -17.19
C SER A 5 3.56 -20.68 -15.85
N ALA A 6 4.72 -21.11 -15.32
CA ALA A 6 5.29 -20.53 -14.12
C ALA A 6 5.49 -19.02 -14.35
N PRO A 7 5.15 -18.16 -13.37
CA PRO A 7 5.35 -16.73 -13.51
C PRO A 7 6.86 -16.44 -13.73
N PRO A 8 7.20 -15.45 -14.57
CA PRO A 8 8.59 -15.13 -14.86
C PRO A 8 9.33 -14.73 -13.56
N PRO A 9 10.64 -15.05 -13.44
CA PRO A 9 11.43 -14.69 -12.28
C PRO A 9 11.40 -13.16 -12.08
N GLY A 10 10.88 -12.73 -10.93
CA GLY A 10 10.70 -11.31 -10.59
C GLY A 10 9.26 -10.78 -10.73
N ALA A 11 8.31 -11.58 -11.21
CA ALA A 11 6.89 -11.25 -11.10
C ALA A 11 6.34 -11.56 -9.70
N PRO A 12 5.43 -10.72 -9.16
CA PRO A 12 4.78 -11.02 -7.88
C PRO A 12 3.96 -12.32 -8.00
N THR A 13 4.05 -13.17 -6.97
CA THR A 13 3.28 -14.41 -6.92
C THR A 13 1.77 -14.11 -6.87
N LYS A 14 0.94 -15.07 -7.29
CA LYS A 14 -0.52 -14.94 -7.21
C LYS A 14 -0.99 -14.62 -5.79
N GLU A 15 -0.35 -15.23 -4.79
CA GLU A 15 -0.64 -14.97 -3.38
C GLU A 15 -0.28 -13.54 -2.97
N LEU A 16 0.89 -13.03 -3.37
CA LEU A 16 1.27 -11.64 -3.10
C LEU A 16 0.29 -10.66 -3.72
N LEU A 17 -0.11 -10.89 -4.98
CA LEU A 17 -1.09 -10.07 -5.68
C LEU A 17 -2.45 -10.09 -4.96
N GLN A 18 -2.87 -11.25 -4.46
CA GLN A 18 -4.10 -11.40 -3.70
C GLN A 18 -4.04 -10.60 -2.39
N ARG A 19 -2.94 -10.70 -1.64
CA ARG A 19 -2.74 -9.93 -0.39
C ARG A 19 -2.67 -8.43 -0.65
N ALA A 20 -1.95 -7.99 -1.68
CA ALA A 20 -1.90 -6.58 -2.06
C ALA A 20 -3.28 -6.05 -2.48
N ARG A 21 -4.09 -6.88 -3.15
CA ARG A 21 -5.46 -6.53 -3.53
C ARG A 21 -6.36 -6.34 -2.29
N GLU A 22 -6.29 -7.25 -1.33
CA GLU A 22 -7.02 -7.17 -0.05
C GLU A 22 -6.66 -5.88 0.71
N LEU A 23 -5.37 -5.54 0.78
CA LEU A 23 -4.90 -4.32 1.42
C LEU A 23 -5.39 -3.07 0.68
N ALA A 24 -5.38 -3.08 -0.65
CA ALA A 24 -5.90 -1.97 -1.43
C ALA A 24 -7.40 -1.76 -1.24
N ASP A 25 -8.17 -2.85 -1.11
CA ASP A 25 -9.61 -2.78 -0.82
C ASP A 25 -9.87 -2.19 0.58
N GLN A 26 -9.06 -2.56 1.59
CA GLN A 26 -9.13 -1.95 2.93
C GLN A 26 -8.81 -0.45 2.93
N LEU A 27 -7.87 -0.01 2.08
CA LEU A 27 -7.54 1.41 1.91
C LEU A 27 -8.58 2.19 1.08
N GLY A 28 -9.55 1.50 0.47
CA GLY A 28 -10.55 2.10 -0.43
C GLY A 28 -10.01 2.44 -1.82
N GLU A 29 -8.84 1.92 -2.20
CA GLU A 29 -8.16 2.26 -3.45
C GLU A 29 -8.73 1.48 -4.63
N ARG A 30 -9.40 2.19 -5.56
CA ARG A 30 -10.06 1.57 -6.73
C ARG A 30 -9.32 1.77 -8.04
N ARG A 31 -8.40 2.72 -8.11
CA ARG A 31 -7.70 3.07 -9.35
C ARG A 31 -6.49 2.15 -9.58
N GLY A 32 -6.21 1.79 -10.83
CA GLY A 32 -5.11 0.89 -11.18
C GLY A 32 -3.74 1.37 -10.69
N GLY A 33 -3.46 2.67 -10.78
CA GLY A 33 -2.18 3.27 -10.33
C GLY A 33 -1.87 3.02 -8.85
N PRO A 34 -2.70 3.52 -7.90
CA PRO A 34 -2.51 3.28 -6.48
C PRO A 34 -2.48 1.80 -6.09
N ARG A 35 -3.34 0.97 -6.69
CA ARG A 35 -3.34 -0.48 -6.43
C ARG A 35 -2.01 -1.12 -6.84
N TRP A 36 -1.43 -0.71 -7.97
CA TRP A 36 -0.12 -1.21 -8.39
C TRP A 36 1.01 -0.73 -7.47
N GLN A 37 0.94 0.50 -6.97
CA GLN A 37 1.90 0.99 -5.97
C GLN A 37 1.85 0.15 -4.69
N ILE A 38 0.66 -0.23 -4.22
CA ILE A 38 0.50 -1.12 -3.06
C ILE A 38 1.14 -2.49 -3.32
N VAL A 39 1.00 -3.06 -4.52
CA VAL A 39 1.71 -4.29 -4.91
C VAL A 39 3.22 -4.13 -4.77
N GLN A 40 3.78 -2.98 -5.20
CA GLN A 40 5.22 -2.73 -5.03
C GLN A 40 5.62 -2.60 -3.57
N VAL A 41 4.81 -1.93 -2.74
CA VAL A 41 5.06 -1.81 -1.30
C VAL A 41 5.09 -3.19 -0.65
N VAL A 42 4.09 -4.04 -0.91
CA VAL A 42 4.03 -5.41 -0.37
C VAL A 42 5.21 -6.25 -0.86
N ARG A 43 5.65 -6.06 -2.10
CA ARG A 43 6.82 -6.75 -2.65
C ARG A 43 8.13 -6.32 -1.98
N VAL A 44 8.30 -5.04 -1.65
CA VAL A 44 9.53 -4.50 -1.06
C VAL A 44 9.59 -4.72 0.45
N LEU A 45 8.48 -4.48 1.16
CA LEU A 45 8.42 -4.54 2.62
C LEU A 45 7.96 -5.89 3.17
N GLY A 46 7.37 -6.75 2.33
CA GLY A 46 6.67 -7.95 2.76
C GLY A 46 5.21 -7.68 3.16
N VAL A 47 4.42 -8.76 3.21
CA VAL A 47 2.98 -8.71 3.50
C VAL A 47 2.71 -8.22 4.93
N GLU A 48 3.45 -8.73 5.90
CA GLU A 48 3.26 -8.43 7.33
C GLU A 48 3.48 -6.94 7.60
N ARG A 49 4.60 -6.39 7.11
CA ARG A 49 4.89 -4.97 7.31
C ARG A 49 3.89 -4.08 6.58
N ALA A 50 3.45 -4.46 5.39
CA ALA A 50 2.41 -3.72 4.67
C ALA A 50 1.07 -3.75 5.43
N GLN A 51 0.70 -4.88 6.05
CA GLN A 51 -0.49 -5.00 6.90
C GLN A 51 -0.43 -4.07 8.12
N GLU A 52 0.70 -4.00 8.82
CA GLU A 52 0.89 -3.09 9.97
C GLU A 52 0.71 -1.62 9.57
N LEU A 53 1.23 -1.25 8.40
CA LEU A 53 1.08 0.10 7.85
C LEU A 53 -0.39 0.42 7.50
N VAL A 54 -1.12 -0.53 6.93
CA VAL A 54 -2.56 -0.37 6.65
C VAL A 54 -3.35 -0.23 7.95
N ALA A 55 -3.10 -1.08 8.95
CA ALA A 55 -3.74 -0.98 10.26
C ALA A 55 -3.46 0.38 10.92
N THR A 56 -2.22 0.86 10.85
CA THR A 56 -1.84 2.19 11.34
C THR A 56 -2.56 3.31 10.58
N ALA A 57 -2.66 3.21 9.25
CA ALA A 57 -3.36 4.20 8.45
C ALA A 57 -4.86 4.27 8.76
N LEU A 58 -5.51 3.10 8.95
CA LEU A 58 -6.90 3.01 9.37
C LEU A 58 -7.13 3.60 10.76
N ALA A 59 -6.27 3.29 11.73
CA ALA A 59 -6.35 3.85 13.07
C ALA A 59 -6.21 5.38 13.08
N ARG A 60 -5.26 5.93 12.30
CA ARG A 60 -5.08 7.39 12.18
C ARG A 60 -6.24 8.07 11.47
N ALA A 61 -6.81 7.44 10.45
CA ALA A 61 -8.02 7.94 9.79
C ALA A 61 -9.22 7.98 10.77
N ALA A 62 -9.36 6.95 11.61
CA ALA A 62 -10.43 6.86 12.60
C ALA A 62 -10.32 7.88 13.74
N GLN A 63 -9.12 8.37 14.06
CA GLN A 63 -8.87 9.38 15.11
C GLN A 63 -9.24 10.82 14.70
N GLY A 64 -9.96 11.02 13.59
CA GLY A 64 -10.36 12.34 13.09
C GLY A 64 -9.55 12.82 11.88
N GLY A 65 -8.61 12.01 11.39
CA GLY A 65 -7.83 12.26 10.18
C GLY A 65 -6.67 13.23 10.37
N GLU A 66 -5.52 12.92 9.76
CA GLU A 66 -4.46 13.92 9.58
C GLU A 66 -4.90 14.91 8.50
N LEU A 67 -4.75 16.22 8.73
CA LEU A 67 -4.94 17.21 7.67
C LEU A 67 -3.93 16.95 6.54
N THR A 68 -4.34 17.15 5.28
CA THR A 68 -3.39 17.20 4.16
C THR A 68 -2.36 18.31 4.41
N ARG A 69 -1.22 18.24 3.71
CA ARG A 69 -0.12 19.22 3.86
C ARG A 69 -0.59 20.68 3.70
N ASP A 70 -1.65 20.89 2.92
CA ASP A 70 -2.26 22.20 2.67
C ASP A 70 -3.37 22.56 3.67
N GLY A 71 -3.70 21.70 4.64
CA GLY A 71 -4.72 21.94 5.67
C GLY A 71 -6.17 21.89 5.18
N GLN A 72 -6.41 21.81 3.88
CA GLN A 72 -7.74 22.04 3.30
C GLN A 72 -8.64 20.80 3.23
N ARG A 73 -8.08 19.59 3.34
CA ARG A 73 -8.85 18.33 3.29
C ARG A 73 -8.28 17.31 4.29
N PRO A 74 -9.10 16.48 4.93
CA PRO A 74 -8.59 15.31 5.65
C PRO A 74 -7.83 14.40 4.69
N ARG A 75 -6.68 13.87 5.09
CA ARG A 75 -6.00 12.82 4.34
C ARG A 75 -6.91 11.60 4.27
N THR A 76 -6.99 11.00 3.08
CA THR A 76 -7.60 9.69 2.91
C THR A 76 -6.72 8.62 3.55
N THR A 77 -7.31 7.48 3.91
CA THR A 77 -6.56 6.32 4.44
C THR A 77 -5.40 5.92 3.53
N GLY A 78 -5.61 5.90 2.21
CA GLY A 78 -4.54 5.67 1.23
C GLY A 78 -3.43 6.72 1.28
N GLY A 79 -3.78 8.00 1.44
CA GLY A 79 -2.80 9.08 1.59
C GLY A 79 -1.93 8.94 2.86
N ILE A 80 -2.54 8.54 3.98
CA ILE A 80 -1.82 8.26 5.23
C ILE A 80 -0.89 7.05 5.05
N PHE A 81 -1.39 5.98 4.42
CA PHE A 81 -0.59 4.79 4.14
C PHE A 81 0.67 5.13 3.32
N PHE A 82 0.52 5.86 2.20
CA PHE A 82 1.68 6.22 1.37
C PHE A 82 2.66 7.16 2.08
N GLN A 83 2.19 8.02 2.96
CA GLN A 83 3.08 8.83 3.80
C GLN A 83 3.89 7.97 4.77
N LEU A 84 3.25 6.99 5.44
CA LEU A 84 3.96 6.06 6.32
C LEU A 84 5.03 5.27 5.57
N VAL A 85 4.71 4.79 4.36
CA VAL A 85 5.68 4.12 3.48
C VAL A 85 6.86 5.04 3.16
N ARG A 86 6.60 6.31 2.83
CA ARG A 86 7.65 7.30 2.53
C ARG A 86 8.54 7.60 3.73
N GLN A 87 8.01 7.57 4.95
CA GLN A 87 8.79 7.76 6.19
C GLN A 87 9.73 6.58 6.49
N LEU A 88 9.49 5.40 5.90
CA LEU A 88 10.39 4.26 6.03
C LEU A 88 11.56 4.32 5.02
N ALA A 89 11.43 5.08 3.94
CA ALA A 89 12.56 5.35 3.06
C ALA A 89 13.47 6.37 3.77
N PRO A 90 14.80 6.16 3.81
CA PRO A 90 15.71 7.18 4.30
C PRO A 90 15.45 8.46 3.51
N GLU A 91 15.23 9.57 4.21
CA GLU A 91 15.10 10.87 3.56
C GLU A 91 16.36 11.07 2.73
N HIS A 92 16.25 11.13 1.40
CA HIS A 92 17.34 11.63 0.57
C HIS A 92 17.51 13.10 0.95
N PRO A 93 18.63 13.49 1.60
CA PRO A 93 18.94 14.91 1.73
C PRO A 93 19.19 15.41 0.30
N HIS A 94 18.51 16.49 -0.05
CA HIS A 94 18.79 17.27 -1.25
C HIS A 94 20.25 17.73 -1.27
#